data_AF-A0A3Q9KRW4-F1
#
_entry.id   AF-A0A3Q9KRW4-F1
#
_cell.length_a   1.000
_cell.length_b   1.000
_cell.length_c   1.000
_cell.angle_alpha   90.00
_cell.angle_beta   90.00
_cell.angle_gamma   90.00
#
_symmetry.space_group_name_H-M   'P 1'
#
loop_
_entity.id
_entity.type
_entity.pdbx_description
1 polymer ?
#
loop_
_entity_poly.entity_id
_entity_poly.type
_entity_poly.pdbx_seq_one_letter_code
_entity_poly.pdbx_strand_id
1 'polypeptide(L)' 'MAAGGSYRGTSAGAVVAAEAPILTEDGECPGEILVFAQGGYLAWLEVCSWSDDIEVTLGTAQRSLCP' A
#
# COMPACT_ATOMS: atom_id res chain seq x y z
N MET A 1 -15.41 -3.34 -8.57
CA MET A 1 -14.37 -4.04 -9.37
C MET A 1 -13.45 -2.96 -9.91
N ALA A 2 -12.34 -2.70 -9.24
CA ALA A 2 -11.19 -2.00 -9.78
C ALA A 2 -10.01 -2.96 -9.72
N ALA A 3 -9.19 -2.92 -10.76
CA ALA A 3 -8.40 -4.02 -11.27
C ALA A 3 -7.33 -4.52 -10.29
N GLY A 4 -7.17 -5.84 -10.21
CA GLY A 4 -5.99 -6.47 -9.65
C GLY A 4 -4.75 -5.99 -10.40
N GLY A 5 -4.07 -5.00 -9.81
CA GLY A 5 -2.74 -4.59 -10.24
C GLY A 5 -1.81 -5.77 -10.04
N SER A 6 -1.32 -6.34 -11.13
CA SER A 6 -0.24 -7.30 -11.05
C SER A 6 0.99 -6.59 -10.49
N TYR A 7 1.27 -6.75 -9.20
CA TYR A 7 2.47 -6.24 -8.55
C TYR A 7 3.70 -6.88 -9.25
N ARG A 8 4.26 -6.21 -10.26
CA ARG A 8 5.52 -6.63 -10.91
C ARG A 8 6.72 -6.03 -10.19
N GLY A 9 6.65 -6.02 -8.87
CA GLY A 9 7.69 -5.48 -7.99
C GLY A 9 7.96 -6.45 -6.87
N THR A 10 8.40 -7.67 -7.15
CA THR A 10 8.97 -8.51 -6.11
C THR A 10 10.30 -9.06 -6.61
N SER A 11 11.37 -8.61 -5.94
CA SER A 11 12.60 -9.39 -5.87
C SER A 11 12.21 -10.85 -5.65
N ALA A 12 12.77 -11.75 -6.47
CA ALA A 12 12.30 -13.13 -6.58
C ALA A 12 12.10 -13.77 -5.18
N GLY A 13 10.84 -13.94 -4.75
CA GLY A 13 10.48 -14.57 -3.48
C GLY A 13 9.76 -13.70 -2.44
N ALA A 14 9.54 -12.40 -2.69
CA ALA A 14 8.63 -11.63 -1.86
C ALA A 14 7.16 -11.81 -2.28
N VAL A 15 6.26 -11.85 -1.31
CA VAL A 15 4.81 -11.94 -1.48
C VAL A 15 4.11 -10.83 -0.71
N VAL A 16 3.00 -10.32 -1.23
CA VAL A 16 2.15 -9.38 -0.47
C VAL A 16 1.47 -10.17 0.65
N ALA A 17 1.76 -9.80 1.89
CA ALA A 17 1.20 -10.39 3.10
C ALA A 17 -0.07 -9.68 3.58
N ALA A 18 -0.17 -8.37 3.30
CA ALA A 18 -1.35 -7.56 3.60
C ALA A 18 -1.38 -6.32 2.70
N GLU A 19 -2.58 -5.80 2.48
CA GLU A 19 -2.84 -4.56 1.74
C GLU A 19 -3.91 -3.73 2.46
N ALA A 20 -3.77 -2.40 2.41
CA ALA A 20 -4.75 -1.46 2.94
C ALA A 20 -4.86 -0.21 2.07
N PRO A 21 -6.08 0.25 1.71
CA PRO A 21 -6.25 1.51 1.00
C PRO A 21 -5.91 2.69 1.90
N ILE A 22 -5.33 3.73 1.31
CA ILE A 22 -5.17 5.02 1.98
C ILE A 22 -6.41 5.83 1.67
N LEU A 23 -7.23 6.13 2.67
CA LEU A 23 -8.46 6.89 2.49
C LEU A 23 -8.31 8.30 3.04
N THR A 24 -8.76 9.29 2.25
CA THR A 24 -8.94 10.66 2.74
C THR A 24 -10.22 10.77 3.57
N GLU A 25 -10.39 11.90 4.26
CA GLU A 25 -11.61 12.19 5.03
C GLU A 25 -12.86 12.21 4.14
N ASP A 26 -12.69 12.60 2.87
CA ASP A 26 -13.75 12.62 1.86
C ASP A 26 -13.99 11.25 1.19
N GLY A 27 -13.24 10.21 1.60
CA GLY A 27 -13.38 8.84 1.11
C GLY A 27 -12.67 8.57 -0.22
N GLU A 28 -11.79 9.48 -0.67
CA GLU A 28 -10.97 9.26 -1.86
C GLU A 28 -9.81 8.30 -1.56
N CYS A 29 -9.36 7.56 -2.58
CA CYS A 29 -8.30 6.57 -2.47
C CYS A 29 -7.09 6.97 -3.35
N PRO A 30 -6.20 7.85 -2.86
CA PRO A 30 -5.03 8.30 -3.61
C PRO A 30 -3.92 7.26 -3.75
N GLY A 31 -4.02 6.14 -3.04
CA GLY A 31 -2.97 5.14 -2.98
C GLY A 31 -3.31 3.98 -2.05
N GLU A 32 -2.33 3.11 -1.85
CA GLU A 32 -2.44 1.95 -0.97
C GLU A 32 -1.12 1.67 -0.25
N ILE A 33 -1.23 0.83 0.78
CA ILE A 33 -0.12 0.33 1.55
C ILE A 33 -0.03 -1.17 1.33
N LEU A 34 1.16 -1.64 0.96
CA LEU A 34 1.46 -3.05 0.76
C LEU A 34 2.50 -3.50 1.76
N VAL A 35 2.24 -4.61 2.45
CA VAL A 35 3.22 -5.25 3.34
C VAL A 35 3.74 -6.50 2.65
N PHE A 36 5.06 -6.62 2.55
CA PHE A 36 5.71 -7.76 1.90
C PHE A 36 6.29 -8.72 2.93
N ALA A 37 6.11 -10.01 2.70
CA ALA A 37 6.79 -11.08 3.40
C ALA A 37 7.80 -11.77 2.47
N GLN A 38 8.95 -12.14 3.02
CA GLN A 38 9.98 -12.91 2.34
C GLN A 38 10.52 -13.98 3.30
N GLY A 39 10.60 -15.23 2.82
CA GLY A 39 11.07 -16.35 3.65
C GLY A 39 10.20 -16.64 4.88
N GLY A 40 8.91 -16.27 4.85
CA GLY A 40 7.98 -16.46 5.98
C GLY A 40 8.01 -15.34 7.04
N TYR A 41 8.79 -14.28 6.82
CA TYR A 41 8.88 -13.12 7.71
C TYR A 41 8.43 -11.85 7.01
N LEU A 42 7.85 -10.90 7.76
CA LEU A 42 7.61 -9.54 7.25
C LEU A 42 8.96 -8.88 6.95
N ALA A 43 9.09 -8.30 5.76
CA ALA A 43 10.36 -7.80 5.25
C ALA A 43 10.34 -6.28 5.08
N TRP A 44 9.35 -5.74 4.36
CA TRP A 44 9.18 -4.29 4.20
C TRP A 44 7.73 -3.91 3.92
N LEU A 45 7.47 -2.60 3.92
CA LEU A 45 6.19 -1.98 3.61
C LEU A 45 6.43 -0.94 2.51
N GLU A 46 5.55 -0.90 1.53
CA GLU A 46 5.52 0.10 0.48
C GLU A 46 4.26 0.96 0.60
N VAL A 47 4.44 2.26 0.40
CA VAL A 47 3.36 3.22 0.29
C VAL A 47 3.30 3.64 -1.17
N CYS A 48 2.29 3.17 -1.88
CA CYS A 48 2.09 3.45 -3.30
C CYS A 48 1.14 4.63 -3.45
N SER A 49 1.59 5.68 -4.14
CA SER A 49 0.75 6.81 -4.52
C SER A 49 0.56 6.79 -6.03
N TRP A 50 -0.69 6.82 -6.49
CA TRP A 50 -1.02 6.99 -7.91
C TRP A 50 -1.85 8.24 -8.17
N SER A 51 -2.19 9.00 -7.13
CA SER A 51 -2.85 10.29 -7.28
C SER A 51 -1.84 11.38 -7.62
N ASP A 52 -2.14 12.15 -8.67
CA ASP A 52 -1.41 13.37 -9.03
C ASP A 52 -1.90 14.59 -8.24
N ASP A 53 -3.14 14.54 -7.73
CA ASP A 53 -3.80 15.67 -7.06
C ASP A 53 -3.67 15.63 -5.53
N ILE A 54 -3.46 14.43 -4.96
CA ILE A 54 -3.48 14.20 -3.52
C ILE A 54 -2.15 13.59 -3.10
N GLU A 55 -1.36 14.38 -2.38
CA GLU A 55 -0.08 13.92 -1.85
C GLU A 55 -0.27 12.88 -0.75
N VAL A 56 0.25 11.67 -0.97
CA VAL A 56 0.32 10.63 0.06
C VAL A 56 1.53 10.88 0.96
N THR A 57 1.27 11.36 2.16
CA THR A 57 2.29 11.57 3.20
C THR A 57 2.41 10.36 4.14
N LEU A 58 3.56 10.24 4.81
CA LEU A 58 3.77 9.20 5.84
C LEU A 58 2.69 9.25 6.94
N GLY A 59 2.25 10.44 7.34
CA GLY A 59 1.19 10.60 8.34
C GLY A 59 -0.16 10.07 7.86
N THR A 60 -0.46 10.22 6.58
CA THR A 60 -1.69 9.68 5.98
C THR A 60 -1.62 8.16 5.93
N ALA A 61 -0.49 7.60 5.50
CA ALA A 61 -0.27 6.15 5.52
C ALA A 61 -0.35 5.57 6.95
N GLN A 62 0.22 6.26 7.94
CA GLN A 62 0.15 5.82 9.35
C GLN A 62 -1.28 5.81 9.89
N ARG A 63 -2.10 6.80 9.57
CA ARG A 63 -3.52 6.80 9.95
C ARG A 63 -4.30 5.64 9.33
N SER A 64 -3.92 5.19 8.14
CA SER A 64 -4.54 4.02 7.52
C SER A 64 -4.10 2.70 8.16
N LEU A 65 -2.92 2.65 8.77
CA LEU A 65 -2.39 1.46 9.48
C LEU A 65 -2.77 1.42 10.97
N CYS A 66 -2.93 2.58 11.58
CA CYS A 66 -3.28 2.75 12.99
C CYS A 66 -4.70 3.32 13.07
N PRO A 67 -5.72 2.47 13.30
CA PRO A 67 -7.10 2.92 13.50
C PRO A 67 -7.27 3.72 14.80
#